data_AF-A0A916M8X7-F1
#
_entry.id   AF-A0A916M8X7-F1
#
_cell.length_a   1.000
_cell.length_b   1.000
_cell.length_c   1.000
_cell.angle_alpha   90.00
_cell.angle_beta   90.00
_cell.angle_gamma   90.00
#
_symmetry.space_group_name_H-M   'P 1'
#
loop_
_entity.id
_entity.type
_entity.pdbx_description
1 polymer ?
#
loop_
_entity_poly.entity_id
_entity_poly.type
_entity_poly.pdbx_seq_one_letter_code
_entity_poly.pdbx_strand_id
1 'polypeptide(L)'
;MLSNKAVKATLFVSMVTLAGLMPLQASAACDLVSTKDNSPLNIKVVDTDTPEAKEFLTTCVNPYTKLYAADAEKAKAGKKKFGYYSCTQCHGPNGDGQVAVSITDDRWQYAKHATDKGMFETIAGGSNGGMFAWHQQVANNPELVPTDDILKIVGWLRTQYKGGGDKPWLK
;
A
#
# COMPACT_ATOMS: atom_id res chain seq x y z
N MET A 1 6.94 59.33 53.54
CA MET A 1 7.69 58.15 53.08
C MET A 1 6.68 57.06 52.77
N LEU A 2 6.82 56.48 51.57
CA LEU A 2 6.30 55.18 51.10
C LEU A 2 4.80 55.03 50.82
N SER A 3 4.53 55.20 49.52
CA SER A 3 3.38 54.78 48.72
C SER A 3 3.20 53.26 48.68
N ASN A 4 1.95 52.77 48.66
CA ASN A 4 1.41 52.02 47.52
C ASN A 4 -0.06 51.61 47.72
N LYS A 5 -0.90 52.04 46.77
CA LYS A 5 -2.30 51.67 46.66
C LYS A 5 -2.41 50.22 46.14
N ALA A 6 -3.23 49.42 46.82
CA ALA A 6 -3.61 48.09 46.34
C ALA A 6 -4.57 48.22 45.15
N VAL A 7 -4.15 47.75 43.97
CA VAL A 7 -5.01 47.56 42.81
C VAL A 7 -5.42 46.08 42.79
N LYS A 8 -6.70 45.80 43.05
CA LYS A 8 -7.31 44.49 42.81
C LYS A 8 -7.49 44.32 41.30
N ALA A 9 -6.73 43.43 40.69
CA ALA A 9 -6.93 43.01 39.30
C ALA A 9 -7.85 41.78 39.27
N THR A 10 -9.02 41.94 38.66
CA THR A 10 -10.01 40.89 38.43
C THR A 10 -9.49 39.93 37.36
N LEU A 11 -9.35 38.65 37.72
CA LEU A 11 -9.04 37.55 36.79
C LEU A 11 -10.26 37.31 35.88
N PHE A 12 -10.16 37.69 34.61
CA PHE A 12 -11.01 37.13 33.55
C PHE A 12 -10.39 35.81 33.09
N VAL A 13 -11.04 34.70 33.43
CA VAL A 13 -10.75 33.37 32.87
C VAL A 13 -11.34 33.35 31.46
N SER A 14 -10.51 33.63 30.45
CA SER A 14 -10.85 33.32 29.05
C SER A 14 -10.75 31.81 28.86
N MET A 15 -11.90 31.15 28.71
CA MET A 15 -12.01 29.81 28.14
C MET A 15 -11.54 29.86 26.68
N VAL A 16 -10.30 29.45 26.43
CA VAL A 16 -9.83 29.09 25.09
C VAL A 16 -10.46 27.75 24.75
N THR A 17 -11.46 27.77 23.86
CA THR A 17 -11.97 26.58 23.20
C THR A 17 -10.86 25.98 22.34
N LEU A 18 -10.22 24.94 22.83
CA LEU A 18 -9.24 24.16 22.08
C LEU A 18 -10.00 23.31 21.04
N ALA A 19 -10.35 23.90 19.91
CA ALA A 19 -10.76 23.16 18.73
C ALA A 19 -9.56 22.30 18.30
N GLY A 20 -9.73 20.98 18.41
CA GLY A 20 -8.69 20.01 18.10
C GLY A 20 -8.20 20.18 16.66
N LEU A 21 -7.00 20.73 16.52
CA LEU A 21 -6.18 20.60 15.33
C LEU A 21 -5.69 19.15 15.29
N MET A 22 -6.44 18.27 14.62
CA MET A 22 -5.83 17.08 14.06
C MET A 22 -4.72 17.54 13.11
N PRO A 23 -3.51 17.00 13.20
CA PRO A 23 -2.53 17.23 12.15
C PRO A 23 -3.06 16.60 10.86
N LEU A 24 -3.42 17.43 9.88
CA LEU A 24 -3.42 16.99 8.50
C LEU A 24 -1.97 16.63 8.17
N GLN A 25 -1.60 15.36 8.35
CA GLN A 25 -0.49 14.80 7.61
C GLN A 25 -0.88 14.93 6.14
N ALA A 26 -0.33 15.94 5.48
CA ALA A 26 -0.28 15.99 4.04
C ALA A 26 0.48 14.73 3.60
N SER A 27 -0.27 13.70 3.23
CA SER A 27 0.29 12.55 2.53
C SER A 27 0.83 13.11 1.21
N ALA A 28 2.15 13.11 1.06
CA ALA A 28 2.74 13.22 -0.27
C ALA A 28 2.02 12.20 -1.17
N ALA A 29 1.62 12.64 -2.37
CA ALA A 29 0.96 11.77 -3.33
C ALA A 29 1.74 10.46 -3.51
N CYS A 30 1.05 9.37 -3.81
CA CYS A 30 1.70 8.07 -3.95
C CYS A 30 2.70 8.06 -5.12
N ASP A 31 3.98 8.33 -4.84
CA ASP A 31 5.04 8.36 -5.85
C ASP A 31 5.50 6.95 -6.20
N LEU A 32 4.88 6.36 -7.23
CA LEU A 32 5.17 5.01 -7.70
C LEU A 32 6.40 4.98 -8.61
N VAL A 33 7.41 4.19 -8.24
CA VAL A 33 8.68 4.08 -8.95
C VAL A 33 9.02 2.64 -9.35
N SER A 34 9.67 2.51 -10.52
CA SER A 34 10.16 1.26 -11.09
C SER A 34 11.12 0.54 -10.15
N THR A 35 10.96 -0.77 -10.03
CA THR A 35 11.87 -1.62 -9.25
C THR A 35 13.24 -1.80 -9.93
N LYS A 36 13.35 -1.45 -11.21
CA LYS A 36 14.57 -1.64 -12.00
C LYS A 36 15.58 -0.50 -11.81
N ASP A 37 15.07 0.73 -11.74
CA ASP A 37 15.88 1.95 -11.86
C ASP A 37 15.30 3.17 -11.12
N ASN A 38 14.20 3.02 -10.36
CA ASN A 38 13.47 4.10 -9.70
C ASN A 38 12.86 5.17 -10.64
N SER A 39 12.77 4.90 -11.94
CA SER A 39 12.03 5.79 -12.85
C SER A 39 10.53 5.83 -12.49
N PRO A 40 9.82 6.95 -12.72
CA PRO A 40 8.38 7.04 -12.42
C PRO A 40 7.55 6.05 -13.25
N LEU A 41 6.61 5.35 -12.61
CA LEU A 41 5.70 4.43 -13.32
C LEU A 41 4.51 5.13 -13.99
N ASN A 42 4.26 6.41 -13.67
CA ASN A 42 3.23 7.26 -14.28
C ASN A 42 1.82 6.64 -14.35
N ILE A 43 1.46 5.81 -13.37
CA ILE A 43 0.12 5.22 -13.26
C ILE A 43 -0.85 6.30 -12.81
N LYS A 44 -1.90 6.52 -13.59
CA LYS A 44 -2.90 7.57 -13.35
C LYS A 44 -4.21 6.96 -12.93
N VAL A 45 -4.94 7.68 -12.09
CA VAL A 45 -6.35 7.39 -11.82
C VAL A 45 -7.15 7.51 -13.11
N VAL A 46 -8.03 6.55 -13.37
CA VAL A 46 -9.01 6.58 -14.44
C VAL A 46 -10.43 6.47 -13.88
N ASP A 47 -11.43 6.89 -14.65
CA ASP A 47 -12.82 6.95 -14.17
C ASP A 47 -13.36 5.59 -13.73
N THR A 48 -12.92 4.53 -14.41
CA THR A 48 -13.29 3.14 -14.15
C THR A 48 -12.59 2.53 -12.94
N ASP A 49 -11.65 3.22 -12.30
CA ASP A 49 -11.03 2.74 -11.06
C ASP A 49 -12.05 2.69 -9.92
N THR A 50 -11.92 1.63 -9.12
CA THR A 50 -12.66 1.48 -7.86
C THR A 50 -12.26 2.57 -6.86
N PRO A 51 -13.12 2.87 -5.86
CA PRO A 51 -12.74 3.74 -4.75
C PRO A 51 -11.42 3.32 -4.09
N GLU A 52 -11.20 2.01 -3.94
CA GLU A 52 -10.00 1.42 -3.34
C GLU A 52 -8.74 1.68 -4.17
N ALA A 53 -8.83 1.55 -5.50
CA ALA A 53 -7.72 1.87 -6.39
C ALA A 53 -7.40 3.37 -6.36
N LYS A 54 -8.42 4.23 -6.37
CA LYS A 54 -8.27 5.69 -6.26
C LYS A 54 -7.59 6.09 -4.94
N GLU A 55 -7.98 5.47 -3.84
CA GLU A 55 -7.37 5.68 -2.52
C GLU A 55 -5.89 5.27 -2.53
N PHE A 56 -5.57 4.07 -3.04
CA PHE A 56 -4.18 3.61 -3.11
C PHE A 56 -3.30 4.52 -3.97
N LEU A 57 -3.78 4.93 -5.15
CA LEU A 57 -3.03 5.80 -6.05
C LEU A 57 -2.81 7.21 -5.46
N THR A 58 -3.55 7.58 -4.41
CA THR A 58 -3.36 8.84 -3.69
C THR A 58 -2.47 8.67 -2.46
N THR A 59 -2.57 7.55 -1.76
CA THR A 59 -2.03 7.38 -0.39
C THR A 59 -0.91 6.34 -0.27
N CYS A 60 -0.72 5.47 -1.26
CA CYS A 60 0.07 4.24 -1.20
C CYS A 60 -0.38 3.23 -0.13
N VAL A 61 -1.57 3.41 0.47
CA VAL A 61 -2.13 2.48 1.44
C VAL A 61 -3.05 1.51 0.71
N ASN A 62 -2.79 0.20 0.84
CA ASN A 62 -3.64 -0.81 0.24
C ASN A 62 -4.83 -1.12 1.17
N PRO A 63 -6.07 -0.77 0.80
CA PRO A 63 -7.23 -0.97 1.68
C PRO A 63 -7.55 -2.45 1.92
N TYR A 64 -7.11 -3.35 1.03
CA TYR A 64 -7.38 -4.78 1.16
C TYR A 64 -6.48 -5.48 2.19
N THR A 65 -5.33 -4.90 2.56
CA THR A 65 -4.33 -5.60 3.37
C THR A 65 -4.85 -5.95 4.76
N LYS A 66 -5.37 -4.96 5.51
CA LYS A 66 -5.95 -5.20 6.85
C LYS A 66 -7.25 -6.00 6.75
N LEU A 67 -8.05 -5.74 5.71
CA LEU A 67 -9.31 -6.44 5.47
C LEU A 67 -9.11 -7.95 5.28
N TYR A 68 -8.18 -8.34 4.41
CA TYR A 68 -7.93 -9.74 4.09
C TYR A 68 -7.19 -10.47 5.19
N ALA A 69 -6.35 -9.78 5.96
CA ALA A 69 -5.73 -10.34 7.16
C ALA A 69 -6.78 -10.69 8.24
N ALA A 70 -7.87 -9.92 8.34
CA ALA A 70 -8.94 -10.16 9.29
C ALA A 70 -10.00 -11.18 8.80
N ASP A 71 -10.15 -11.33 7.48
CA ASP A 71 -11.21 -12.14 6.87
C ASP A 71 -10.66 -12.97 5.69
N ALA A 72 -10.43 -14.26 5.96
CA ALA A 72 -9.90 -15.21 4.98
C ALA A 72 -10.87 -15.49 3.82
N GLU A 73 -12.19 -15.34 4.03
CA GLU A 73 -13.17 -15.52 2.95
C GLU A 73 -13.07 -14.37 1.96
N LYS A 74 -12.92 -13.13 2.44
CA LYS A 74 -12.66 -11.97 1.58
C LYS A 74 -11.32 -12.09 0.85
N ALA A 75 -10.29 -12.62 1.51
CA ALA A 75 -8.98 -12.83 0.92
C ALA A 75 -9.00 -13.76 -0.32
N LYS A 76 -10.01 -14.63 -0.47
CA LYS A 76 -10.17 -15.48 -1.66
C LYS A 76 -10.30 -14.68 -2.95
N ALA A 77 -10.78 -13.43 -2.89
CA ALA A 77 -10.84 -12.56 -4.07
C ALA A 77 -9.44 -12.29 -4.65
N GLY A 78 -8.45 -12.01 -3.79
CA GLY A 78 -7.06 -11.85 -4.20
C GLY A 78 -6.45 -13.13 -4.76
N LYS A 79 -6.72 -14.28 -4.11
CA LYS A 79 -6.30 -15.60 -4.63
C LYS A 79 -6.86 -15.88 -6.03
N LYS A 80 -8.13 -15.57 -6.26
CA LYS A 80 -8.78 -15.76 -7.57
C LYS A 80 -8.09 -14.91 -8.64
N LYS A 81 -7.73 -13.66 -8.34
CA LYS A 81 -7.01 -12.78 -9.27
C LYS A 81 -5.58 -13.26 -9.54
N PHE A 82 -4.88 -13.73 -8.51
CA PHE A 82 -3.54 -14.32 -8.65
C PHE A 82 -3.53 -15.52 -9.60
N GLY A 83 -4.54 -16.39 -9.51
CA GLY A 83 -4.73 -17.49 -10.47
C GLY A 83 -5.14 -17.01 -11.87
N TYR A 84 -6.09 -16.07 -11.94
CA TYR A 84 -6.62 -15.55 -13.20
C TYR A 84 -5.54 -14.92 -14.09
N TYR A 85 -4.63 -14.14 -13.51
CA TYR A 85 -3.52 -13.50 -14.23
C TYR A 85 -2.27 -14.38 -14.36
N SER A 86 -2.43 -15.69 -14.17
CA SER A 86 -1.36 -16.68 -14.38
C SER A 86 -0.10 -16.44 -13.53
N CYS A 87 -0.23 -15.77 -12.38
CA CYS A 87 0.89 -15.57 -11.46
C CYS A 87 1.36 -16.92 -10.90
N THR A 88 0.46 -17.90 -10.85
CA THR A 88 0.71 -19.26 -10.34
C THR A 88 1.74 -20.03 -11.16
N GLN A 89 1.93 -19.69 -12.44
CA GLN A 89 2.81 -20.42 -13.35
C GLN A 89 4.29 -20.25 -12.97
N CYS A 90 4.63 -19.11 -12.35
CA CYS A 90 5.98 -18.84 -11.89
C CYS A 90 6.12 -18.96 -10.36
N HIS A 91 5.09 -18.54 -9.62
CA HIS A 91 5.15 -18.41 -8.15
C HIS A 91 4.42 -19.53 -7.40
N GLY A 92 3.91 -20.55 -8.09
CA GLY A 92 3.13 -21.63 -7.50
C GLY A 92 1.72 -21.19 -7.07
N PRO A 93 0.84 -22.13 -6.68
CA PRO A 93 -0.56 -21.83 -6.38
C PRO A 93 -0.78 -20.96 -5.14
N ASN A 94 0.22 -20.89 -4.23
CA ASN A 94 0.11 -20.14 -2.98
C ASN A 94 1.24 -19.09 -2.82
N GLY A 95 1.98 -18.76 -3.87
CA GLY A 95 3.12 -17.82 -3.79
C GLY A 95 4.35 -18.42 -3.09
N ASP A 96 4.40 -19.74 -2.96
CA ASP A 96 5.46 -20.52 -2.34
C ASP A 96 6.64 -20.82 -3.27
N GLY A 97 6.54 -20.41 -4.54
CA GLY A 97 7.56 -20.58 -5.55
C GLY A 97 7.35 -21.82 -6.42
N GLN A 98 7.80 -21.75 -7.67
CA GLN A 98 7.80 -22.88 -8.61
C GLN A 98 8.96 -22.75 -9.59
N VAL A 99 8.85 -21.80 -10.52
CA VAL A 99 9.96 -21.39 -11.41
C VAL A 99 10.74 -20.25 -10.76
N ALA A 100 10.02 -19.33 -10.12
CA ALA A 100 10.58 -18.29 -9.29
C ALA A 100 10.67 -18.74 -7.82
N VAL A 101 11.48 -18.03 -7.04
CA VAL A 101 11.56 -18.20 -5.59
C VAL A 101 10.22 -17.86 -4.92
N SER A 102 10.06 -18.30 -3.67
CA SER A 102 8.93 -17.92 -2.82
C SER A 102 8.81 -16.39 -2.72
N ILE A 103 7.58 -15.90 -2.77
CA ILE A 103 7.22 -14.49 -2.56
C ILE A 103 6.41 -14.30 -1.28
N THR A 104 6.43 -15.30 -0.40
CA THR A 104 5.69 -15.33 0.86
C THR A 104 6.59 -15.57 2.07
N ASP A 105 7.91 -15.65 1.89
CA ASP A 105 8.89 -15.70 2.97
C ASP A 105 9.49 -14.31 3.29
N ASP A 106 10.43 -14.25 4.22
CA ASP A 106 11.11 -13.03 4.67
C ASP A 106 12.39 -12.71 3.88
N ARG A 107 12.77 -13.53 2.89
CA ARG A 107 14.03 -13.39 2.13
C ARG A 107 13.90 -12.41 0.98
N TRP A 108 13.17 -11.31 1.20
CA TRP A 108 12.79 -10.32 0.20
C TRP A 108 13.93 -10.00 -0.78
N GLN A 109 13.74 -10.39 -2.04
CA GLN A 109 14.73 -10.10 -3.10
C GLN A 109 14.92 -8.59 -3.29
N TYR A 110 13.87 -7.81 -3.03
CA TYR A 110 13.91 -6.36 -3.00
C TYR A 110 13.38 -5.88 -1.65
N ALA A 111 14.18 -5.14 -0.89
CA ALA A 111 13.82 -4.68 0.46
C ALA A 111 12.47 -3.93 0.53
N LYS A 112 12.11 -3.22 -0.55
CA LYS A 112 10.83 -2.52 -0.69
C LYS A 112 9.60 -3.43 -0.60
N HIS A 113 9.74 -4.74 -0.85
CA HIS A 113 8.64 -5.72 -0.77
C HIS A 113 8.09 -5.92 0.64
N ALA A 114 8.79 -5.43 1.66
CA ALA A 114 8.23 -5.27 3.00
C ALA A 114 7.03 -4.28 3.06
N THR A 115 6.72 -3.56 1.98
CA THR A 115 5.58 -2.63 1.89
C THR A 115 4.65 -2.97 0.72
N ASP A 116 3.35 -2.67 0.86
CA ASP A 116 2.38 -2.92 -0.22
C ASP A 116 2.68 -2.08 -1.47
N LYS A 117 3.12 -0.83 -1.27
CA LYS A 117 3.66 0.02 -2.34
C LYS A 117 4.77 -0.68 -3.12
N GLY A 118 5.77 -1.21 -2.42
CA GLY A 118 6.91 -1.84 -3.07
C GLY A 118 6.57 -3.11 -3.83
N MET A 119 5.66 -3.94 -3.31
CA MET A 119 5.15 -5.10 -4.05
C MET A 119 4.34 -4.67 -5.28
N PHE A 120 3.45 -3.69 -5.13
CA PHE A 120 2.68 -3.12 -6.24
C PHE A 120 3.60 -2.62 -7.35
N GLU A 121 4.62 -1.83 -7.02
CA GLU A 121 5.59 -1.29 -7.98
C GLU A 121 6.31 -2.38 -8.78
N THR A 122 6.64 -3.51 -8.13
CA THR A 122 7.26 -4.65 -8.82
C THR A 122 6.29 -5.40 -9.70
N ILE A 123 5.05 -5.64 -9.26
CA ILE A 123 4.05 -6.29 -10.11
C ILE A 123 3.72 -5.38 -11.31
N ALA A 124 3.56 -4.09 -11.06
CA ALA A 124 3.18 -3.12 -12.07
C ALA A 124 4.27 -2.90 -13.12
N GLY A 125 5.51 -2.62 -12.69
CA GLY A 125 6.63 -2.27 -13.57
C GLY A 125 7.55 -3.44 -13.95
N GLY A 126 7.35 -4.61 -13.35
CA GLY A 126 8.26 -5.73 -13.45
C GLY A 126 9.58 -5.50 -12.72
N SER A 127 10.53 -6.41 -12.92
CA SER A 127 11.86 -6.38 -12.30
C SER A 127 12.94 -6.87 -13.27
N ASN A 128 14.21 -6.75 -12.86
CA ASN A 128 15.35 -7.35 -13.58
C ASN A 128 15.49 -8.86 -13.28
N GLY A 129 14.67 -9.41 -12.38
CA GLY A 129 14.68 -10.82 -11.98
C GLY A 129 13.72 -11.71 -12.77
N GLY A 130 13.28 -11.29 -13.96
CA GLY A 130 12.38 -12.07 -14.83
C GLY A 130 10.88 -11.82 -14.63
N MET A 131 10.48 -10.93 -13.71
CA MET A 131 9.08 -10.51 -13.58
C MET A 131 8.74 -9.45 -14.64
N PHE A 132 7.78 -9.75 -15.52
CA PHE A 132 7.29 -8.81 -16.51
C PHE A 132 6.47 -7.67 -15.88
N ALA A 133 6.27 -6.58 -16.62
CA ALA A 133 5.35 -5.53 -16.22
C ALA A 133 3.91 -6.00 -16.44
N TRP A 134 3.11 -6.06 -15.38
CA TRP A 134 1.73 -6.55 -15.44
C TRP A 134 0.69 -5.46 -15.40
N HIS A 135 1.02 -4.23 -15.04
CA HIS A 135 0.00 -3.18 -14.97
C HIS A 135 -0.37 -2.69 -16.37
N GLN A 136 -1.67 -2.64 -16.65
CA GLN A 136 -2.21 -2.29 -17.97
C GLN A 136 -1.68 -0.96 -18.53
N GLN A 137 -1.55 0.08 -17.70
CA GLN A 137 -1.03 1.38 -18.14
C GLN A 137 0.48 1.36 -18.37
N VAL A 138 1.23 0.57 -17.59
CA VAL A 138 2.70 0.52 -17.69
C VAL A 138 3.12 -0.26 -18.93
N ALA A 139 2.41 -1.35 -19.22
CA ALA A 139 2.63 -2.16 -20.41
C ALA A 139 1.89 -1.65 -21.66
N ASN A 140 1.10 -0.59 -21.54
CA ASN A 140 0.20 -0.08 -22.59
C ASN A 140 -0.68 -1.20 -23.20
N ASN A 141 -1.25 -2.05 -22.34
CA ASN A 141 -2.08 -3.17 -22.74
C ASN A 141 -3.30 -3.30 -21.80
N PRO A 142 -4.53 -2.98 -22.26
CA PRO A 142 -5.74 -3.01 -21.44
C PRO A 142 -6.19 -4.43 -21.02
N GLU A 143 -5.62 -5.48 -21.61
CA GLU A 143 -5.92 -6.87 -21.20
C GLU A 143 -5.13 -7.31 -19.97
N LEU A 144 -4.13 -6.53 -19.56
CA LEU A 144 -3.33 -6.82 -18.37
C LEU A 144 -4.00 -6.29 -17.09
N VAL A 145 -3.26 -6.29 -16.00
CA VAL A 145 -3.83 -6.20 -14.65
C VAL A 145 -4.16 -4.73 -14.32
N PRO A 146 -5.42 -4.41 -13.96
CA PRO A 146 -5.79 -3.09 -13.43
C PRO A 146 -5.27 -2.90 -12.00
N THR A 147 -5.18 -1.65 -11.54
CA THR A 147 -4.68 -1.31 -10.21
C THR A 147 -5.38 -2.09 -9.11
N ASP A 148 -6.72 -2.09 -9.11
CA ASP A 148 -7.54 -2.76 -8.08
C ASP A 148 -7.21 -4.26 -7.93
N ASP A 149 -6.97 -4.96 -9.03
CA ASP A 149 -6.67 -6.39 -8.98
C ASP A 149 -5.25 -6.68 -8.49
N ILE A 150 -4.27 -5.81 -8.81
CA ILE A 150 -2.94 -5.90 -8.18
C ILE A 150 -3.08 -5.72 -6.66
N LEU A 151 -3.89 -4.77 -6.19
CA LEU A 151 -4.09 -4.51 -4.76
C LEU A 151 -4.72 -5.71 -4.06
N LYS A 152 -5.71 -6.36 -4.67
CA LYS A 152 -6.29 -7.60 -4.14
C LYS A 152 -5.26 -8.72 -4.08
N ILE A 153 -4.43 -8.87 -5.12
CA ILE A 153 -3.35 -9.87 -5.15
C ILE A 153 -2.36 -9.61 -4.00
N VAL A 154 -1.87 -8.38 -3.86
CA VAL A 154 -0.94 -7.99 -2.78
C VAL A 154 -1.56 -8.24 -1.41
N GLY A 155 -2.80 -7.80 -1.20
CA GLY A 155 -3.52 -8.03 0.05
C GLY A 155 -3.62 -9.52 0.40
N TRP A 156 -3.90 -10.38 -0.60
CA TRP A 156 -3.93 -11.82 -0.36
C TRP A 156 -2.53 -12.38 -0.09
N LEU A 157 -1.50 -11.99 -0.83
CA LEU A 157 -0.12 -12.42 -0.57
C LEU A 157 0.33 -12.10 0.86
N ARG A 158 -0.10 -10.97 1.43
CA ARG A 158 0.14 -10.64 2.84
C ARG A 158 -0.46 -11.65 3.81
N THR A 159 -1.60 -12.26 3.48
CA THR A 159 -2.21 -13.33 4.29
C THR A 159 -1.44 -14.65 4.18
N GLN A 160 -0.65 -14.83 3.11
CA GLN A 160 0.14 -16.04 2.87
C GLN A 160 1.54 -15.97 3.48
N TYR A 161 1.93 -14.84 4.10
CA TYR A 161 3.27 -14.63 4.62
C TYR A 161 3.64 -15.62 5.73
N LYS A 162 4.77 -16.31 5.54
CA LYS A 162 5.31 -17.37 6.40
C LYS A 162 6.69 -17.04 6.99
N GLY A 163 7.27 -15.87 6.65
CA GLY A 163 8.62 -15.48 7.07
C GLY A 163 8.79 -15.19 8.57
N GLY A 164 7.70 -15.09 9.33
CA GLY A 164 7.77 -14.71 10.75
C GLY A 164 8.18 -13.24 10.95
N GLY A 165 8.31 -12.83 12.21
CA GLY A 165 8.76 -11.47 12.55
C GLY A 165 7.72 -10.37 12.30
N ASP A 166 8.24 -9.16 12.09
CA ASP A 166 7.47 -7.93 12.05
C ASP A 166 6.67 -7.80 10.74
N LYS A 167 5.40 -7.37 10.83
CA LYS A 167 4.50 -7.23 9.67
C LYS A 167 4.13 -5.75 9.47
N PRO A 168 5.04 -4.91 8.91
CA PRO A 168 4.84 -3.46 8.84
C PRO A 168 3.60 -3.05 8.05
N TRP A 169 3.16 -3.86 7.08
CA TRP A 169 1.93 -3.64 6.30
C TRP A 169 0.62 -3.80 7.13
N LEU A 170 0.68 -4.33 8.36
CA LEU A 170 -0.46 -4.41 9.27
C LEU A 170 -0.47 -3.30 10.34
N LYS A 171 0.59 -2.49 10.41
CA LYS A 171 0.70 -1.41 11.40
C LYS A 171 -0.19 -0.22 11.03
#